data_AF-A0A378PQ23-F1
#
_entry.id   AF-A0A378PQ23-F1
#
_cell.length_a   1.000
_cell.length_b   1.000
_cell.length_c   1.000
_cell.angle_alpha   90.00
_cell.angle_beta   90.00
_cell.angle_gamma   90.00
#
_symmetry.space_group_name_H-M   'P 1'
#
loop_
_entity.id
_entity.type
_entity.pdbx_description
1 polymer ?
#
loop_
_entity_poly.entity_id
_entity_poly.type
_entity_poly.pdbx_seq_one_letter_code
_entity_poly.pdbx_strand_id
1 'polypeptide(L)'
;MQELEKKKRRLSNAYGNCVSKECAAITKRINELKKESKQRDEVFSLAYKQCRTEENCSLFHDLHVTKRSELNQDGIDLFRRQYNPHASQQSSEFLNNWKPLPDSQNAFHNFTADGTKIMDKRNDKYPNTKYVHTNGQFEVIIDSKGNIVTDPTNAGTYNYYPSSGYYIMRSDKLHTEYDIHPWSDFGNGNGDKTTYHSRHNNIFGAAFGKLSNNSRYSDHTNRLILDTSREDAIRKFNEVDKKKR
;
A
#
# COMPACT_ATOMS: atom_id res chain seq x y z
N MET A 1 17.77 -4.30 -3.50
CA MET A 1 17.98 -5.08 -4.75
C MET A 1 18.47 -4.20 -5.91
N GLN A 2 17.81 -3.06 -6.20
CA GLN A 2 18.19 -2.16 -7.30
C GLN A 2 19.67 -1.72 -7.30
N GLU A 3 20.22 -1.33 -6.15
CA GLU A 3 21.64 -0.96 -6.04
C GLU A 3 22.59 -2.13 -6.35
N LEU A 4 22.23 -3.35 -5.94
CA LEU A 4 22.99 -4.55 -6.30
C LEU A 4 22.92 -4.82 -7.81
N GLU A 5 21.77 -4.59 -8.44
CA GLU A 5 21.62 -4.73 -9.89
C GLU A 5 22.42 -3.68 -10.66
N LYS A 6 22.42 -2.41 -10.21
CA LYS A 6 23.26 -1.35 -10.78
C LYS A 6 24.75 -1.71 -10.64
N LYS A 7 25.17 -2.18 -9.46
CA LYS A 7 26.55 -2.59 -9.20
C LYS A 7 26.94 -3.80 -10.06
N LYS A 8 26.06 -4.80 -10.20
CA LYS A 8 26.27 -5.93 -11.11
C LYS A 8 26.47 -5.45 -12.55
N ARG A 9 25.60 -4.58 -13.06
CA ARG A 9 25.71 -4.04 -14.43
C ARG A 9 27.04 -3.35 -14.69
N ARG A 10 27.58 -2.62 -13.69
CA ARG A 10 28.90 -1.97 -13.79
C ARG A 10 30.07 -2.97 -13.82
N LEU A 11 29.91 -4.14 -13.20
CA LEU A 11 30.94 -5.18 -13.09
C LEU A 11 30.83 -6.26 -14.18
N SER A 12 29.71 -6.31 -14.89
CA SER A 12 29.50 -7.20 -16.04
C SER A 12 30.21 -6.65 -17.29
N ASN A 13 30.68 -7.54 -18.17
CA ASN A 13 31.21 -7.12 -19.47
C ASN A 13 30.09 -6.69 -20.43
N ALA A 14 30.46 -6.27 -21.65
CA ALA A 14 29.52 -5.85 -22.70
C ALA A 14 28.46 -6.91 -23.06
N TYR A 15 28.73 -8.19 -22.78
CA TYR A 15 27.81 -9.31 -23.02
C TYR A 15 27.01 -9.72 -21.78
N GLY A 16 27.11 -8.98 -20.68
CA GLY A 16 26.41 -9.25 -19.42
C GLY A 16 27.08 -10.32 -18.53
N ASN A 17 28.22 -10.86 -18.94
CA ASN A 17 28.91 -11.91 -18.18
C ASN A 17 29.61 -11.33 -16.97
N CYS A 18 29.44 -11.99 -15.82
CA CYS A 18 30.15 -11.67 -14.59
C CYS A 18 31.55 -12.26 -14.62
N VAL A 19 32.56 -11.41 -14.78
CA VAL A 19 33.95 -11.84 -14.95
C VAL A 19 34.73 -11.80 -13.62
N SER A 20 34.28 -11.02 -12.64
CA SER A 20 34.92 -10.89 -11.32
C SER A 20 34.24 -11.74 -10.25
N LYS A 21 35.02 -12.14 -9.23
CA LYS A 21 34.50 -12.80 -8.01
C LYS A 21 33.41 -11.96 -7.34
N GLU A 22 33.57 -10.64 -7.33
CA GLU A 22 32.57 -9.70 -6.80
C GLU A 22 31.26 -9.73 -7.58
N CYS A 23 31.29 -9.75 -8.92
CA CYS A 23 30.08 -9.84 -9.75
C CYS A 23 29.35 -11.17 -9.53
N ALA A 24 30.09 -12.27 -9.37
CA ALA A 24 29.52 -13.58 -9.06
C ALA A 24 28.82 -13.59 -7.69
N ALA A 25 29.44 -13.01 -6.66
CA ALA A 25 28.86 -12.88 -5.32
C ALA A 25 27.58 -12.02 -5.32
N ILE A 26 27.61 -10.88 -6.02
CA ILE A 26 26.42 -10.01 -6.19
C ILE A 26 25.30 -10.76 -6.92
N THR A 27 25.63 -11.52 -7.97
CA THR A 27 24.65 -12.32 -8.70
C THR A 27 24.00 -13.37 -7.81
N LYS A 28 24.79 -14.09 -7.01
CA LYS A 28 24.27 -15.04 -6.03
C LYS A 28 23.31 -14.35 -5.06
N ARG A 29 23.71 -13.21 -4.50
CA ARG A 29 22.88 -12.45 -3.55
C ARG A 29 21.57 -11.95 -4.19
N ILE A 30 21.60 -11.49 -5.44
CA ILE A 30 20.39 -11.10 -6.17
C ILE A 30 19.44 -12.30 -6.32
N ASN A 31 19.96 -13.48 -6.66
CA ASN A 31 19.15 -14.68 -6.82
C ASN A 31 18.54 -15.15 -5.49
N GLU A 32 19.29 -15.09 -4.40
CA GLU A 32 18.78 -15.35 -3.04
C GLU A 32 17.65 -14.38 -2.69
N LEU A 33 17.85 -13.08 -2.88
CA LEU A 33 16.82 -12.06 -2.62
C LEU A 33 15.57 -12.26 -3.49
N LYS A 34 15.72 -12.71 -4.74
CA LYS A 34 14.59 -13.04 -5.62
C LYS A 34 13.80 -14.25 -5.11
N LYS A 35 14.51 -15.29 -4.63
CA LYS A 35 13.88 -16.47 -4.02
C LYS A 35 13.13 -16.09 -2.74
N GLU A 36 13.77 -15.31 -1.87
CA GLU A 36 13.15 -14.79 -0.64
C GLU A 36 11.91 -13.93 -0.95
N SER A 37 11.98 -13.07 -1.99
CA SER A 37 10.82 -12.29 -2.43
C SER A 37 9.68 -13.19 -2.86
N LYS A 38 9.94 -14.13 -3.77
CA LYS A 38 8.92 -15.07 -4.24
C LYS A 38 8.25 -15.83 -3.08
N GLN A 39 9.04 -16.26 -2.10
CA GLN A 39 8.51 -16.97 -0.94
C GLN A 39 7.60 -16.07 -0.08
N ARG A 40 7.95 -14.79 0.12
CA ARG A 40 7.08 -13.83 0.81
C ARG A 40 5.77 -13.61 0.05
N ASP A 41 5.86 -13.50 -1.27
CA ASP A 41 4.71 -13.29 -2.16
C ASP A 41 3.73 -14.47 -2.07
N GLU A 42 4.25 -15.70 -2.06
CA GLU A 42 3.48 -16.94 -1.89
C GLU A 42 2.81 -17.00 -0.50
N VAL A 43 3.54 -16.66 0.56
CA VAL A 43 3.01 -16.63 1.93
C VAL A 43 1.89 -15.61 2.07
N PHE A 44 2.10 -14.39 1.55
CA PHE A 44 1.08 -13.33 1.60
C PHE A 44 -0.16 -13.74 0.80
N SER A 45 0.02 -14.22 -0.43
CA SER A 45 -1.09 -14.64 -1.30
C SER A 45 -1.91 -15.76 -0.66
N LEU A 46 -1.25 -16.74 -0.05
CA LEU A 46 -1.91 -17.82 0.66
C LEU A 46 -2.68 -17.28 1.88
N ALA A 47 -2.04 -16.48 2.73
CA ALA A 47 -2.68 -15.91 3.91
C ALA A 47 -3.91 -15.06 3.56
N TYR A 48 -3.79 -14.21 2.52
CA TYR A 48 -4.89 -13.39 2.03
C TYR A 48 -6.05 -14.26 1.53
N LYS A 49 -5.76 -15.28 0.71
CA LYS A 49 -6.76 -16.24 0.25
C LYS A 49 -7.45 -16.94 1.42
N GLN A 50 -6.68 -17.46 2.37
CA GLN A 50 -7.22 -18.16 3.54
C GLN A 50 -8.11 -17.27 4.38
N CYS A 51 -7.74 -16.00 4.60
CA CYS A 51 -8.62 -15.07 5.30
C CYS A 51 -9.93 -14.86 4.55
N ARG A 52 -9.90 -14.75 3.21
CA ARG A 52 -11.10 -14.55 2.40
C ARG A 52 -12.00 -15.77 2.25
N THR A 53 -11.47 -16.99 2.26
CA THR A 53 -12.24 -18.20 1.89
C THR A 53 -12.29 -19.27 2.97
N GLU A 54 -11.25 -19.37 3.78
CA GLU A 54 -11.10 -20.40 4.82
C GLU A 54 -11.21 -19.79 6.23
N GLU A 55 -11.56 -18.51 6.31
CA GLU A 55 -11.89 -17.81 7.54
C GLU A 55 -10.74 -17.70 8.56
N ASN A 56 -9.49 -18.04 8.17
CA ASN A 56 -8.29 -17.89 8.99
C ASN A 56 -7.55 -16.61 8.62
N CYS A 57 -7.74 -15.57 9.44
CA CYS A 57 -7.19 -14.24 9.18
C CYS A 57 -5.94 -13.89 9.99
N SER A 58 -5.44 -14.76 10.89
CA SER A 58 -4.37 -14.38 11.83
C SER A 58 -3.08 -13.98 11.13
N LEU A 59 -2.58 -14.85 10.24
CA LEU A 59 -1.35 -14.60 9.50
C LEU A 59 -1.50 -13.44 8.52
N PHE A 60 -2.65 -13.33 7.86
CA PHE A 60 -2.91 -12.21 6.97
C PHE A 60 -2.94 -10.88 7.72
N HIS A 61 -3.58 -10.83 8.89
CA HIS A 61 -3.57 -9.66 9.77
C HIS A 61 -2.15 -9.25 10.17
N ASP A 62 -1.30 -10.22 10.55
CA ASP A 62 0.11 -9.92 10.88
C ASP A 62 0.86 -9.31 9.70
N LEU A 63 0.65 -9.80 8.48
CA LEU A 63 1.32 -9.29 7.29
C LEU A 63 0.74 -7.95 6.79
N HIS A 64 -0.57 -7.79 6.87
CA HIS A 64 -1.29 -6.63 6.31
C HIS A 64 -1.38 -5.47 7.29
N VAL A 65 -1.60 -5.70 8.58
CA VAL A 65 -1.77 -4.64 9.58
C VAL A 65 -0.45 -4.42 10.31
N THR A 66 -0.01 -5.43 11.07
CA THR A 66 1.15 -5.30 11.96
C THR A 66 2.40 -4.97 11.17
N LYS A 67 2.71 -5.77 10.14
CA LYS A 67 3.97 -5.62 9.42
C LYS A 67 4.04 -4.35 8.59
N ARG A 68 2.93 -3.92 7.96
CA ARG A 68 2.89 -2.65 7.21
C ARG A 68 3.07 -1.45 8.14
N SER A 69 2.49 -1.48 9.33
CA SER A 69 2.67 -0.43 10.34
C SER A 69 4.13 -0.36 10.80
N GLU A 70 4.72 -1.51 11.17
CA GLU A 70 6.14 -1.60 11.56
C GLU A 70 7.07 -1.05 10.48
N LEU A 71 6.88 -1.47 9.22
CA LEU A 71 7.73 -1.05 8.12
C LEU A 71 7.55 0.43 7.78
N ASN A 72 6.35 1.00 7.95
CA ASN A 72 6.11 2.41 7.68
C ASN A 72 6.66 3.34 8.77
N GLN A 73 6.93 2.81 9.98
CA GLN A 73 7.43 3.60 11.09
C GLN A 73 8.78 4.27 10.76
N ASP A 74 9.67 3.56 10.07
CA ASP A 74 10.94 4.12 9.57
C ASP A 74 10.69 5.32 8.63
N GLY A 75 9.68 5.22 7.77
CA GLY A 75 9.24 6.27 6.86
C GLY A 75 8.68 7.48 7.61
N ILE A 76 7.84 7.25 8.62
CA ILE A 76 7.30 8.30 9.49
C ILE A 76 8.43 9.05 10.21
N ASP A 77 9.39 8.33 10.77
CA ASP A 77 10.50 8.94 11.51
C ASP A 77 11.46 9.70 10.59
N LEU A 78 11.70 9.18 9.38
CA LEU A 78 12.43 9.92 8.35
C LEU A 78 11.68 11.20 7.94
N PHE A 79 10.37 11.12 7.73
CA PHE A 79 9.54 12.26 7.38
C PHE A 79 9.61 13.33 8.46
N ARG A 80 9.44 12.97 9.74
CA ARG A 80 9.51 13.90 10.89
C ARG A 80 10.83 14.66 10.95
N ARG A 81 11.96 14.02 10.61
CA ARG A 81 13.28 14.66 10.62
C ARG A 81 13.46 15.67 9.49
N GLN A 82 12.81 15.43 8.35
CA GLN A 82 13.03 16.22 7.12
C GLN A 82 11.96 17.28 6.88
N TYR A 83 10.72 17.04 7.33
CA TYR A 83 9.58 17.92 7.14
C TYR A 83 9.52 19.02 8.20
N ASN A 84 9.40 20.28 7.76
CA ASN A 84 9.21 21.42 8.66
C ASN A 84 7.91 22.16 8.32
N PRO A 85 6.80 21.98 9.08
CA PRO A 85 5.51 22.61 8.78
C PRO A 85 5.53 24.14 8.89
N HIS A 86 6.54 24.72 9.54
CA HIS A 86 6.65 26.17 9.76
C HIS A 86 7.63 26.85 8.80
N ALA A 87 8.29 26.09 7.92
CA ALA A 87 9.19 26.67 6.94
C ALA A 87 8.41 27.34 5.80
N SER A 88 8.87 28.52 5.36
CA SER A 88 8.38 29.15 4.13
C SER A 88 8.65 28.29 2.88
N GLN A 89 9.70 27.47 2.91
CA GLN A 89 10.03 26.48 1.91
C GLN A 89 10.67 25.26 2.57
N GLN A 90 10.30 24.06 2.13
CA GLN A 90 10.94 22.82 2.58
C GLN A 90 12.39 22.72 2.12
N SER A 91 13.21 21.97 2.86
CA SER A 91 14.61 21.74 2.51
C SER A 91 14.75 20.98 1.17
N SER A 92 15.88 21.16 0.48
CA SER A 92 16.19 20.38 -0.73
C SER A 92 16.22 18.87 -0.45
N GLU A 93 16.67 18.47 0.75
CA GLU A 93 16.65 17.07 1.17
C GLU A 93 15.22 16.51 1.21
N PHE A 94 14.29 17.23 1.86
CA PHE A 94 12.89 16.82 1.90
C PHE A 94 12.31 16.74 0.49
N LEU A 95 12.51 17.76 -0.32
CA LEU A 95 11.99 17.82 -1.69
C LEU A 95 12.57 16.72 -2.61
N ASN A 96 13.78 16.24 -2.33
CA ASN A 96 14.41 15.14 -3.07
C ASN A 96 13.90 13.76 -2.61
N ASN A 97 13.49 13.63 -1.34
CA ASN A 97 13.09 12.35 -0.76
C ASN A 97 11.57 12.14 -0.74
N TRP A 98 10.77 13.20 -0.74
CA TRP A 98 9.33 13.11 -0.58
C TRP A 98 8.59 13.89 -1.66
N LYS A 99 7.57 13.25 -2.24
CA LYS A 99 6.71 13.87 -3.24
C LYS A 99 5.26 13.88 -2.72
N PRO A 100 4.61 15.05 -2.65
CA PRO A 100 3.17 15.08 -2.45
C PRO A 100 2.48 14.51 -3.69
N LEU A 101 1.43 13.71 -3.49
CA LEU A 101 0.61 13.23 -4.60
C LEU A 101 -0.44 14.27 -5.01
N PRO A 102 -0.93 14.20 -6.27
CA PRO A 102 -2.05 15.02 -6.72
C PRO A 102 -3.28 14.85 -5.81
N ASP A 103 -4.07 15.90 -5.66
CA ASP A 103 -5.23 15.92 -4.77
C ASP A 103 -6.24 14.79 -5.05
N SER A 104 -6.39 14.37 -6.31
CA SER A 104 -7.23 13.22 -6.69
C SER A 104 -6.83 11.90 -6.02
N GLN A 105 -5.57 11.76 -5.60
CA GLN A 105 -5.05 10.56 -4.92
C GLN A 105 -5.12 10.66 -3.39
N ASN A 106 -5.58 11.78 -2.84
CA ASN A 106 -5.71 11.98 -1.39
C ASN A 106 -7.08 11.51 -0.86
N ALA A 107 -8.04 11.24 -1.74
CA ALA A 107 -9.44 10.95 -1.37
C ALA A 107 -9.57 9.84 -0.31
N PHE A 108 -8.79 8.76 -0.44
CA PHE A 108 -8.81 7.61 0.48
C PHE A 108 -8.11 7.83 1.83
N HIS A 109 -7.56 9.03 2.05
CA HIS A 109 -7.00 9.46 3.33
C HIS A 109 -7.81 10.61 3.93
N ASN A 110 -9.04 10.82 3.44
CA ASN A 110 -9.93 11.89 3.86
C ASN A 110 -11.34 11.37 4.13
N PHE A 111 -11.46 10.23 4.79
CA PHE A 111 -12.72 9.75 5.33
C PHE A 111 -13.17 10.58 6.54
N THR A 112 -14.48 10.69 6.72
CA THR A 112 -15.12 11.23 7.92
C THR A 112 -14.67 10.45 9.17
N ALA A 113 -14.82 11.05 10.35
CA ALA A 113 -14.34 10.47 11.61
C ALA A 113 -15.00 9.12 11.98
N ASP A 114 -16.15 8.80 11.37
CA ASP A 114 -16.87 7.53 11.48
C ASP A 114 -16.53 6.54 10.34
N GLY A 115 -15.69 6.93 9.39
CA GLY A 115 -15.25 6.13 8.25
C GLY A 115 -16.31 5.91 7.16
N THR A 116 -17.48 6.55 7.23
CA THR A 116 -18.60 6.20 6.36
C THR A 116 -18.53 6.85 4.97
N LYS A 117 -17.90 8.03 4.85
CA LYS A 117 -17.85 8.82 3.61
C LYS A 117 -16.50 9.50 3.45
N ILE A 118 -16.13 9.84 2.22
CA ILE A 118 -15.05 10.79 1.95
C ILE A 118 -15.57 12.20 2.25
N MET A 119 -14.76 13.00 2.94
CA MET A 119 -15.03 14.40 3.24
C MET A 119 -15.10 15.22 1.96
N ASP A 120 -16.00 16.20 1.92
CA ASP A 120 -16.05 17.14 0.81
C ASP A 120 -14.77 17.97 0.72
N LYS A 121 -14.36 18.24 -0.51
CA LYS A 121 -13.25 19.15 -0.79
C LYS A 121 -13.61 20.56 -0.32
N ARG A 122 -12.63 21.27 0.21
CA ARG A 122 -12.73 22.72 0.49
C ARG A 122 -11.82 23.44 -0.46
N ASN A 123 -12.35 24.37 -1.25
CA ASN A 123 -11.61 25.07 -2.31
C ASN A 123 -10.89 24.10 -3.26
N ASP A 124 -11.63 23.09 -3.73
CA ASP A 124 -11.15 22.03 -4.64
C ASP A 124 -9.97 21.19 -4.12
N LYS A 125 -9.74 21.16 -2.81
CA LYS A 125 -8.71 20.33 -2.16
C LYS A 125 -9.22 19.53 -0.97
N TYR A 126 -8.64 18.36 -0.78
CA TYR A 126 -8.83 17.58 0.43
C TYR A 126 -8.01 18.16 1.61
N PRO A 127 -8.52 18.05 2.85
CA PRO A 127 -7.79 18.51 4.05
C PRO A 127 -6.44 17.81 4.29
N ASN A 128 -6.36 16.50 4.00
CA ASN A 128 -5.15 15.72 4.20
C ASN A 128 -4.39 15.54 2.88
N THR A 129 -3.07 15.64 2.95
CA THR A 129 -2.17 15.45 1.81
C THR A 129 -1.33 14.19 2.00
N LYS A 130 -1.28 13.34 0.97
CA LYS A 130 -0.40 12.18 0.92
C LYS A 130 0.98 12.54 0.40
N TYR A 131 2.00 12.16 1.14
CA TYR A 131 3.40 12.17 0.73
C TYR A 131 3.89 10.75 0.55
N VAL A 132 4.60 10.51 -0.55
CA VAL A 132 5.26 9.24 -0.82
C VAL A 132 6.76 9.48 -0.93
N HIS A 133 7.54 8.63 -0.26
CA HIS A 133 8.99 8.69 -0.37
C HIS A 133 9.42 8.29 -1.80
N THR A 134 10.57 8.75 -2.31
CA THR A 134 10.98 8.49 -3.70
C THR A 134 11.31 7.03 -4.01
N ASN A 135 11.45 6.18 -2.99
CA ASN A 135 11.48 4.72 -3.17
C ASN A 135 10.07 4.11 -3.38
N GLY A 136 9.02 4.90 -3.19
CA GLY A 136 7.60 4.56 -3.31
C GLY A 136 6.99 3.77 -2.14
N GLN A 137 7.81 3.33 -1.19
CA GLN A 137 7.39 2.35 -0.17
C GLN A 137 6.78 3.00 1.06
N PHE A 138 7.24 4.20 1.43
CA PHE A 138 6.73 4.90 2.61
C PHE A 138 5.65 5.89 2.21
N GLU A 139 4.54 5.85 2.94
CA GLU A 139 3.45 6.81 2.80
C GLU A 139 3.22 7.53 4.12
N VAL A 140 3.22 8.85 4.07
CA VAL A 140 2.91 9.70 5.22
C VAL A 140 1.81 10.65 4.84
N ILE A 141 0.77 10.70 5.67
CA ILE A 141 -0.37 11.60 5.49
C ILE A 141 -0.23 12.73 6.49
N ILE A 142 -0.36 13.97 6.01
CA ILE A 142 -0.40 15.14 6.87
C ILE A 142 -1.75 15.85 6.78
N ASP A 143 -2.20 16.41 7.89
CA ASP A 143 -3.38 17.27 7.92
C ASP A 143 -3.05 18.68 7.40
N SER A 144 -4.09 19.51 7.24
CA SER A 144 -3.97 20.91 6.83
C SER A 144 -3.10 21.80 7.75
N LYS A 145 -2.78 21.34 8.96
CA LYS A 145 -1.91 22.03 9.92
C LYS A 145 -0.47 21.51 9.88
N GLY A 146 -0.19 20.49 9.07
CA GLY A 146 1.10 19.83 8.96
C GLY A 146 1.38 18.74 10.00
N ASN A 147 0.37 18.30 10.75
CA ASN A 147 0.52 17.17 11.67
C ASN A 147 0.38 15.85 10.92
N ILE A 148 1.16 14.85 11.30
CA ILE A 148 1.02 13.49 10.76
C ILE A 148 -0.31 12.89 11.24
N VAL A 149 -1.11 12.40 10.31
CA VAL A 149 -2.38 11.72 10.59
C VAL A 149 -2.10 10.30 11.06
N THR A 150 -2.53 10.00 12.29
CA THR A 150 -2.33 8.69 12.93
C THR A 150 -3.61 7.88 13.12
N ASP A 151 -4.80 8.45 12.82
CA ASP A 151 -6.05 7.68 12.81
C ASP A 151 -5.95 6.63 11.69
N PRO A 152 -6.03 5.32 11.98
CA PRO A 152 -5.84 4.28 10.98
C PRO A 152 -6.81 4.37 9.79
N THR A 153 -7.98 4.99 9.95
CA THR A 153 -8.95 5.26 8.88
C THR A 153 -8.32 6.08 7.75
N ASN A 154 -7.42 7.01 8.10
CA ASN A 154 -6.85 8.00 7.17
C ASN A 154 -5.32 7.96 7.11
N ALA A 155 -4.64 7.21 7.98
CA ALA A 155 -3.19 7.12 8.04
C ALA A 155 -2.58 6.50 6.76
N GLY A 156 -1.32 6.84 6.52
CA GLY A 156 -0.51 6.24 5.46
C GLY A 156 0.03 4.89 5.89
N THR A 157 0.29 4.00 4.92
CA THR A 157 0.81 2.66 5.19
C THR A 157 2.00 2.35 4.28
N TYR A 158 2.76 1.32 4.63
CA TYR A 158 3.85 0.85 3.78
C TYR A 158 3.30 0.20 2.50
N ASN A 159 3.87 0.50 1.34
CA ASN A 159 3.60 -0.23 0.10
C ASN A 159 4.60 -1.36 -0.10
N TYR A 160 4.10 -2.59 -0.14
CA TYR A 160 4.94 -3.73 -0.52
C TYR A 160 5.43 -3.60 -1.96
N TYR A 161 4.56 -3.12 -2.85
CA TYR A 161 4.91 -2.83 -4.23
C TYR A 161 4.60 -1.38 -4.55
N PRO A 162 5.61 -0.49 -4.55
CA PRO A 162 5.38 0.88 -4.94
C PRO A 162 4.88 0.95 -6.39
N SER A 163 3.83 1.74 -6.65
CA SER A 163 3.48 2.09 -8.03
C SER A 163 4.65 2.86 -8.65
N SER A 164 4.96 2.56 -9.91
CA SER A 164 6.15 3.10 -10.60
C SER A 164 6.00 4.57 -11.02
N GLY A 165 4.92 5.25 -10.66
CA GLY A 165 4.63 6.58 -11.16
C GLY A 165 4.26 6.55 -12.65
N TYR A 166 3.03 6.95 -12.94
CA TYR A 166 2.51 7.39 -14.25
C TYR A 166 2.53 6.45 -15.48
N TYR A 167 3.31 5.36 -15.57
CA TYR A 167 3.24 4.44 -16.73
C TYR A 167 3.47 2.96 -16.39
N ILE A 168 2.74 2.15 -17.17
CA ILE A 168 2.28 0.77 -16.98
C ILE A 168 3.39 -0.27 -17.25
N MET A 169 3.37 -1.37 -16.47
CA MET A 169 3.56 -2.79 -16.88
C MET A 169 4.36 -3.60 -15.82
N ARG A 170 3.60 -4.27 -14.92
CA ARG A 170 3.95 -5.18 -13.80
C ARG A 170 3.89 -4.60 -12.37
N SER A 171 4.46 -3.42 -12.11
CA SER A 171 4.39 -2.75 -10.79
C SER A 171 2.95 -2.50 -10.34
N ASP A 172 2.09 -2.01 -11.24
CA ASP A 172 0.69 -1.70 -10.90
C ASP A 172 -0.14 -2.95 -10.57
N LYS A 173 0.18 -4.10 -11.17
CA LYS A 173 -0.54 -5.34 -10.88
C LYS A 173 -0.22 -5.81 -9.45
N LEU A 174 1.05 -5.83 -9.08
CA LEU A 174 1.44 -6.24 -7.73
C LEU A 174 1.02 -5.20 -6.69
N HIS A 175 1.11 -3.90 -6.99
CA HIS A 175 0.55 -2.86 -6.13
C HIS A 175 -0.97 -3.07 -5.92
N THR A 176 -1.69 -3.36 -7.00
CA THR A 176 -3.13 -3.66 -6.93
C THR A 176 -3.40 -4.91 -6.08
N GLU A 177 -2.64 -5.99 -6.30
CA GLU A 177 -2.86 -7.27 -5.64
C GLU A 177 -2.48 -7.28 -4.16
N TYR A 178 -1.44 -6.55 -3.76
CA TYR A 178 -0.85 -6.64 -2.41
C TYR A 178 -1.12 -5.41 -1.54
N ASP A 179 -1.38 -4.25 -2.14
CA ASP A 179 -1.61 -3.01 -1.40
C ASP A 179 -3.08 -2.58 -1.52
N ILE A 180 -3.63 -2.51 -2.75
CA ILE A 180 -4.99 -1.99 -2.99
C ILE A 180 -6.07 -3.00 -2.63
N HIS A 181 -6.04 -4.23 -3.16
CA HIS A 181 -7.08 -5.22 -2.91
C HIS A 181 -7.20 -5.59 -1.42
N PRO A 182 -6.11 -5.90 -0.69
CA PRO A 182 -6.15 -6.13 0.75
C PRO A 182 -6.76 -4.97 1.53
N TRP A 183 -6.38 -3.74 1.21
CA TRP A 183 -6.97 -2.55 1.84
C TRP A 183 -8.44 -2.36 1.46
N SER A 184 -8.81 -2.57 0.20
CA SER A 184 -10.19 -2.47 -0.28
C SER A 184 -11.09 -3.46 0.49
N ASP A 185 -10.63 -4.70 0.65
CA ASP A 185 -11.36 -5.75 1.35
C ASP A 185 -11.40 -5.48 2.87
N PHE A 186 -10.28 -5.13 3.50
CA PHE A 186 -10.12 -5.18 4.97
C PHE A 186 -9.77 -3.86 5.67
N GLY A 187 -9.43 -2.79 4.94
CA GLY A 187 -8.98 -1.52 5.51
C GLY A 187 -7.54 -1.58 6.03
N ASN A 188 -7.13 -0.61 6.85
CA ASN A 188 -5.80 -0.51 7.46
C ASN A 188 -5.67 -1.27 8.80
N GLY A 189 -6.77 -1.67 9.42
CA GLY A 189 -6.78 -2.37 10.71
C GLY A 189 -6.59 -1.46 11.94
N ASN A 190 -6.61 -2.11 13.11
CA ASN A 190 -6.55 -1.69 14.51
C ASN A 190 -7.12 -0.33 14.91
N GLY A 191 -8.15 0.12 14.21
CA GLY A 191 -8.86 1.36 14.51
C GLY A 191 -9.59 1.94 13.30
N ASP A 192 -9.29 1.42 12.10
CA ASP A 192 -9.97 1.80 10.86
C ASP A 192 -11.48 1.57 10.99
N LYS A 193 -12.25 2.64 10.75
CA LYS A 193 -13.71 2.64 10.85
C LYS A 193 -14.40 2.51 9.49
N THR A 194 -13.63 2.49 8.40
CA THR A 194 -14.18 2.30 7.06
C THR A 194 -14.76 0.89 6.92
N THR A 195 -15.87 0.82 6.19
CA THR A 195 -16.47 -0.45 5.75
C THR A 195 -16.01 -0.79 4.34
N TYR A 196 -16.11 -2.07 3.97
CA TYR A 196 -15.91 -2.51 2.58
C TYR A 196 -16.67 -1.63 1.58
N HIS A 197 -17.94 -1.34 1.88
CA HIS A 197 -18.80 -0.53 1.04
C HIS A 197 -18.32 0.93 0.95
N SER A 198 -17.94 1.54 2.07
CA SER A 198 -17.37 2.90 2.07
C SER A 198 -16.08 2.98 1.26
N ARG A 199 -15.25 1.93 1.25
CA ARG A 199 -14.05 1.91 0.40
C ARG A 199 -14.44 1.73 -1.07
N HIS A 200 -15.24 0.72 -1.40
CA HIS A 200 -15.55 0.37 -2.80
C HIS A 200 -16.42 1.39 -3.53
N ASN A 201 -17.45 1.95 -2.88
CA ASN A 201 -18.29 2.98 -3.50
C ASN A 201 -17.47 4.22 -3.88
N ASN A 202 -16.44 4.51 -3.08
CA ASN A 202 -15.59 5.67 -3.28
C ASN A 202 -14.40 5.38 -4.21
N ILE A 203 -13.90 4.13 -4.26
CA ILE A 203 -12.82 3.68 -5.16
C ILE A 203 -13.23 3.78 -6.63
N PHE A 204 -14.39 3.21 -6.98
CA PHE A 204 -14.78 3.06 -8.39
C PHE A 204 -15.49 4.29 -8.98
N GLY A 205 -16.00 5.19 -8.14
CA GLY A 205 -16.63 6.44 -8.58
C GLY A 205 -15.64 7.58 -8.86
N ALA A 206 -14.53 7.67 -8.12
CA ALA A 206 -13.66 8.86 -8.12
C ALA A 206 -12.22 8.64 -8.63
N ALA A 207 -11.63 7.44 -8.49
CA ALA A 207 -10.21 7.22 -8.79
C ALA A 207 -9.92 6.38 -10.04
N PHE A 208 -10.83 5.48 -10.42
CA PHE A 208 -10.63 4.52 -11.52
C PHE A 208 -11.67 4.69 -12.62
N GLY A 209 -11.80 5.91 -13.16
CA GLY A 209 -12.66 6.21 -14.31
C GLY A 209 -12.56 5.12 -15.37
N LYS A 210 -13.58 4.25 -15.43
CA LYS A 210 -13.65 3.06 -16.28
C LYS A 210 -12.47 2.07 -16.13
N LEU A 211 -12.30 1.45 -14.97
CA LEU A 211 -12.10 0.00 -15.00
C LEU A 211 -13.46 -0.63 -15.32
N SER A 212 -13.63 -0.89 -16.61
CA SER A 212 -14.82 -1.50 -17.20
C SER A 212 -15.32 -2.67 -16.36
N ASN A 213 -16.61 -2.64 -16.02
CA ASN A 213 -17.66 -3.63 -16.31
C ASN A 213 -17.27 -4.99 -16.92
N ASN A 214 -16.13 -5.58 -16.57
CA ASN A 214 -15.62 -6.79 -17.21
C ASN A 214 -15.00 -7.77 -16.22
N SER A 215 -15.49 -7.79 -14.98
CA SER A 215 -15.70 -9.06 -14.29
C SER A 215 -17.10 -9.54 -14.66
N ARG A 216 -17.20 -10.24 -15.80
CA ARG A 216 -18.37 -11.01 -16.18
C ARG A 216 -18.46 -12.20 -15.21
N TYR A 217 -19.04 -12.00 -14.02
CA TYR A 217 -19.59 -13.09 -13.22
C TYR A 217 -21.11 -13.06 -13.39
N SER A 218 -21.54 -13.67 -14.49
CA SER A 218 -22.93 -13.78 -14.91
C SER A 218 -23.64 -14.94 -14.21
N ASP A 219 -23.69 -14.94 -12.88
CA ASP A 219 -24.58 -15.84 -12.15
C ASP A 219 -25.00 -15.25 -10.79
N HIS A 220 -26.30 -15.01 -10.62
CA HIS A 220 -26.85 -14.30 -9.46
C HIS A 220 -26.71 -15.11 -8.15
N THR A 221 -26.62 -16.43 -8.24
CA THR A 221 -26.42 -17.35 -7.10
C THR A 221 -24.98 -17.31 -6.59
N ASN A 222 -23.98 -17.21 -7.48
CA ASN A 222 -22.57 -17.06 -7.09
C ASN A 222 -22.27 -15.72 -6.40
N ARG A 223 -23.00 -14.66 -6.76
CA ARG A 223 -22.82 -13.33 -6.15
C ARG A 223 -23.20 -13.32 -4.67
N LEU A 224 -24.33 -13.92 -4.30
CA LEU A 224 -24.77 -14.04 -2.90
C LEU A 224 -23.80 -14.87 -2.04
N ILE A 225 -23.26 -15.96 -2.58
CA ILE A 225 -22.29 -16.82 -1.86
C ILE A 225 -20.93 -16.09 -1.71
N LEU A 226 -20.49 -15.36 -2.73
CA LEU A 226 -19.26 -14.56 -2.68
C LEU A 226 -19.39 -13.34 -1.77
N ASP A 227 -20.57 -12.72 -1.68
CA ASP A 227 -20.80 -11.58 -0.79
C ASP A 227 -20.96 -12.03 0.67
N THR A 228 -21.65 -13.16 0.93
CA THR A 228 -21.74 -13.74 2.29
C THR A 228 -20.36 -14.18 2.80
N SER A 229 -19.58 -14.90 1.97
CA SER A 229 -18.23 -15.33 2.36
C SER A 229 -17.28 -14.15 2.57
N ARG A 230 -17.48 -13.03 1.87
CA ARG A 230 -16.72 -11.79 2.09
C ARG A 230 -17.08 -11.11 3.40
N GLU A 231 -18.37 -10.99 3.73
CA GLU A 231 -18.81 -10.42 5.00
C GLU A 231 -18.32 -11.24 6.20
N ASP A 232 -18.36 -12.57 6.09
CA ASP A 232 -17.82 -13.48 7.09
C ASP A 232 -16.30 -13.29 7.27
N ALA A 233 -15.55 -13.20 6.16
CA ALA A 233 -14.11 -12.93 6.18
C ALA A 233 -13.80 -11.58 6.87
N ILE A 234 -14.53 -10.52 6.53
CA ILE A 234 -14.36 -9.19 7.16
C ILE A 234 -14.67 -9.24 8.66
N ARG A 235 -15.75 -9.93 9.06
CA ARG A 235 -16.10 -10.09 10.48
C ARG A 235 -14.97 -10.77 11.24
N LYS A 236 -14.41 -11.86 10.71
CA LYS A 236 -13.32 -12.61 11.35
C LYS A 236 -12.01 -11.87 11.37
N PHE A 237 -11.69 -11.16 10.29
CA PHE A 237 -10.57 -10.23 10.28
C PHE A 237 -10.71 -9.20 11.42
N ASN A 238 -11.89 -8.59 11.56
CA ASN A 238 -12.17 -7.63 12.63
C ASN A 238 -12.13 -8.25 14.05
N GLU A 239 -12.48 -9.53 14.20
CA GLU A 239 -12.31 -10.25 15.47
C GLU A 239 -10.83 -10.45 15.83
N VAL A 240 -9.99 -10.81 14.85
CA VAL A 240 -8.54 -10.90 15.02
C VAL A 240 -7.96 -9.52 15.35
N ASP A 241 -8.38 -8.49 14.61
CA ASP A 241 -7.97 -7.10 14.79
C ASP A 241 -8.22 -6.64 16.23
N LYS A 242 -9.45 -6.77 16.72
CA LYS A 242 -9.80 -6.41 18.11
C LYS A 242 -8.98 -7.13 19.18
N LYS A 243 -8.54 -8.37 18.93
CA LYS A 243 -7.71 -9.16 19.87
C LYS A 243 -6.25 -8.72 19.88
N LYS A 244 -5.80 -8.03 18.84
CA LYS A 244 -4.41 -7.58 18.65
C LYS A 244 -4.24 -6.06 18.88
N ARG A 245 -5.23 -5.40 19.48
CA ARG A 245 -5.13 -4.02 20.01
C ARG A 245 -4.58 -4.04 21.42
#